data_AF-A0A2D5B997-F1
#
_entry.id   AF-A0A2D5B997-F1
#
_cell.length_a   1.000
_cell.length_b   1.000
_cell.length_c   1.000
_cell.angle_alpha   90.00
_cell.angle_beta   90.00
_cell.angle_gamma   90.00
#
_symmetry.space_group_name_H-M   'P 1'
#
loop_
_entity.id
_entity.type
_entity.pdbx_description
1 polymer ?
#
loop_
_entity_poly.entity_id
_entity_poly.type
_entity_poly.pdbx_seq_one_letter_code
_entity_poly.pdbx_strand_id
1 'polypeptide(L)'
;MNASALQSLLSVEQTSSKLPMGATASEGEAFAELLTGEATIRDAAMKLVSSSLVLPVLSSIREGGEFLDGPFKPGVMERRFGPLYDQAISDEITSSSNFGLVESIIKQFEADGVGSTIEVTA
;
A
#
# COMPACT_ATOMS: atom_id res chain seq x y z
N MET A 1 3.36 45.23 34.63
CA MET A 1 2.86 44.28 33.61
C MET A 1 2.83 45.03 32.29
N ASN A 2 3.83 44.84 31.44
CA ASN A 2 3.99 45.63 30.22
C ASN A 2 3.53 44.77 29.03
N ALA A 3 2.42 45.18 28.41
CA ALA A 3 1.80 44.48 27.28
C ALA A 3 2.73 44.34 26.05
N SER A 4 3.83 45.09 26.00
CA SER A 4 4.83 45.06 24.93
C SER A 4 5.76 43.84 24.96
N ALA A 5 5.87 43.13 26.10
CA ALA A 5 6.73 41.94 26.21
C ALA A 5 6.11 40.66 25.62
N LEU A 6 4.80 40.62 25.41
CA LEU A 6 4.10 39.45 24.84
C LEU A 6 3.89 39.53 23.31
N GLN A 7 4.05 40.71 22.69
CA GLN A 7 4.02 40.82 21.22
C GLN A 7 5.35 40.47 20.56
N SER A 8 6.47 40.60 21.28
CA SER A 8 7.81 40.25 20.76
C SER A 8 8.08 38.74 20.68
N LEU A 9 7.28 37.90 21.33
CA LEU A 9 7.37 36.44 21.27
C LEU A 9 6.43 35.80 20.23
N LEU A 10 5.63 36.61 19.51
CA LEU A 10 4.72 36.12 18.45
C LEU A 10 5.19 36.52 17.04
N SER A 11 6.35 37.17 16.89
CA SER A 11 6.86 37.66 15.59
C SER A 11 8.29 37.23 15.26
N VAL A 12 8.82 36.21 15.94
CA VAL A 12 10.09 35.54 15.60
C VAL A 12 9.79 34.05 15.41
N GLU A 13 9.20 33.72 14.26
CA GLU A 13 9.30 32.38 13.64
C GLU A 13 8.75 32.34 12.20
N GLN A 14 8.17 33.44 11.69
CA GLN A 14 7.86 33.59 10.27
C GLN A 14 8.96 34.35 9.52
N THR A 15 10.20 33.85 9.55
CA THR A 15 11.16 34.22 8.51
C THR A 15 12.15 33.09 8.26
N SER A 16 12.14 32.64 7.01
CA SER A 16 13.32 32.11 6.30
C SER A 16 13.64 30.62 6.49
N SER A 17 12.89 29.78 5.78
CA SER A 17 13.57 28.86 4.85
C SER A 17 13.04 29.15 3.46
N LYS A 18 13.78 30.04 2.79
CA LYS A 18 13.79 30.28 1.36
C LYS A 18 13.80 28.92 0.63
N LEU A 19 12.62 28.42 0.27
CA LEU A 19 12.50 27.30 -0.66
C LEU A 19 13.23 27.72 -1.94
N PRO A 20 14.21 26.95 -2.45
CA PRO A 20 14.71 27.19 -3.78
C PRO A 20 13.52 27.03 -4.73
N MET A 21 13.10 28.16 -5.27
CA MET A 21 12.27 28.23 -6.44
C MET A 21 13.05 27.54 -7.56
N GLY A 22 12.70 26.29 -7.82
CA GLY A 22 13.47 25.41 -8.69
C GLY A 22 13.11 23.94 -8.51
N ALA A 23 11.81 23.62 -8.36
CA ALA A 23 11.34 22.27 -8.63
C ALA A 23 11.40 22.08 -10.15
N THR A 24 12.61 21.84 -10.64
CA THR A 24 12.83 21.32 -11.99
C THR A 24 12.06 20.01 -12.08
N ALA A 25 11.28 19.84 -13.15
CA ALA A 25 10.45 18.67 -13.45
C ALA A 25 11.12 17.30 -13.29
N SER A 26 12.45 17.25 -13.09
CA SER A 26 13.27 16.06 -12.86
C SER A 26 13.00 15.29 -11.56
N GLU A 27 12.52 15.91 -10.47
CA GLU A 27 12.23 15.16 -9.23
C GLU A 27 10.91 14.36 -9.33
N GLY A 28 9.94 14.89 -10.08
CA GLY A 28 8.69 14.20 -10.38
C GLY A 28 8.92 13.01 -11.32
N GLU A 29 9.81 13.16 -12.30
CA GLU A 29 10.21 12.05 -13.17
C GLU A 29 11.02 10.99 -12.43
N ALA A 30 11.92 11.34 -11.50
CA ALA A 30 12.65 10.34 -10.72
C ALA A 30 11.75 9.55 -9.75
N PHE A 31 10.75 10.20 -9.15
CA PHE A 31 9.76 9.52 -8.30
C PHE A 31 8.77 8.70 -9.14
N ALA A 32 8.37 9.19 -10.31
CA ALA A 32 7.59 8.44 -11.28
C ALA A 32 8.37 7.25 -11.85
N GLU A 33 9.67 7.40 -12.14
CA GLU A 33 10.57 6.36 -12.63
C GLU A 33 10.82 5.25 -11.59
N LEU A 34 10.83 5.63 -10.30
CA LEU A 34 10.89 4.70 -9.17
C LEU A 34 9.55 3.98 -8.94
N LEU A 35 8.43 4.62 -9.31
CA LEU A 35 7.09 4.02 -9.30
C LEU A 35 6.76 3.21 -10.57
N THR A 36 7.36 3.54 -11.70
CA THR A 36 7.20 2.87 -13.00
C THR A 36 8.24 1.78 -13.21
N GLY A 37 9.32 1.78 -12.41
CA GLY A 37 10.49 0.92 -12.61
C GLY A 37 10.24 -0.57 -12.44
N GLU A 38 9.19 -1.02 -11.74
CA GLU A 38 9.06 -2.46 -11.47
C GLU A 38 7.65 -2.92 -11.07
N ALA A 39 6.57 -2.38 -11.67
CA ALA A 39 5.26 -3.03 -11.54
C ALA A 39 5.17 -4.17 -12.56
N THR A 40 5.74 -5.32 -12.23
CA THR A 40 5.71 -6.46 -13.15
C THR A 40 4.29 -6.99 -13.31
N ILE A 41 3.98 -7.59 -14.47
CA ILE A 41 2.71 -8.31 -14.70
C ILE A 41 2.48 -9.36 -13.61
N ARG A 42 3.56 -9.95 -13.11
CA ARG A 42 3.57 -10.89 -12.00
C ARG A 42 3.10 -10.24 -10.70
N ASP A 43 3.61 -9.06 -10.33
CA ASP A 43 3.18 -8.36 -9.11
C ASP A 43 1.70 -7.95 -9.17
N ALA A 44 1.22 -7.53 -10.34
CA ALA A 44 -0.18 -7.22 -10.54
C ALA A 44 -1.06 -8.48 -10.39
N ALA A 45 -0.66 -9.59 -11.00
CA ALA A 45 -1.35 -10.88 -10.86
C ALA A 45 -1.36 -11.38 -9.40
N MET A 46 -0.24 -11.24 -8.69
CA MET A 46 -0.14 -11.59 -7.27
C MET A 46 -1.06 -10.74 -6.40
N LYS A 47 -1.06 -9.41 -6.57
CA LYS A 47 -1.97 -8.51 -5.84
C LYS A 47 -3.44 -8.84 -6.11
N LEU A 48 -3.77 -9.21 -7.36
CA LEU A 48 -5.12 -9.64 -7.71
C LEU A 48 -5.50 -10.91 -6.94
N VAL A 49 -4.64 -11.93 -6.92
CA VAL A 49 -4.92 -13.19 -6.21
C VAL A 49 -4.99 -12.97 -4.69
N SER A 50 -4.06 -12.20 -4.13
CA SER A 50 -4.04 -11.82 -2.71
C SER A 50 -5.39 -11.20 -2.32
N SER A 51 -5.78 -10.11 -2.99
CA SER A 51 -6.98 -9.35 -2.63
C SER A 51 -8.31 -10.07 -2.92
N SER A 52 -8.38 -10.85 -4.00
CA SER A 52 -9.64 -11.47 -4.45
C SER A 52 -9.91 -12.86 -3.88
N LEU A 53 -8.86 -13.58 -3.45
CA LEU A 53 -8.99 -14.98 -3.03
C LEU A 53 -8.47 -15.21 -1.61
N VAL A 54 -7.23 -14.83 -1.34
CA VAL A 54 -6.61 -15.16 -0.05
C VAL A 54 -7.18 -14.31 1.08
N LEU A 55 -7.27 -12.98 0.88
CA LEU A 55 -7.79 -12.05 1.87
C LEU A 55 -9.24 -12.37 2.31
N PRO A 56 -10.20 -12.64 1.39
CA PRO A 56 -11.56 -13.00 1.78
C PRO A 56 -11.64 -14.31 2.57
N VAL A 57 -10.77 -15.29 2.27
CA VAL A 57 -10.72 -16.55 3.02
C VAL A 57 -10.26 -16.31 4.46
N LEU A 58 -9.21 -15.51 4.66
CA LEU A 58 -8.73 -15.13 5.99
C LEU A 58 -9.80 -14.35 6.76
N SER A 59 -10.48 -13.42 6.10
CA SER A 59 -11.60 -12.67 6.68
C SER A 59 -12.72 -13.59 7.14
N SER A 60 -13.08 -14.58 6.31
CA SER A 60 -14.12 -15.56 6.61
C SER A 60 -13.75 -16.46 7.80
N ILE A 61 -12.48 -16.84 7.93
CA ILE A 61 -11.99 -17.63 9.07
C ILE A 61 -12.08 -16.80 10.35
N ARG A 62 -11.69 -15.52 10.30
CA ARG A 62 -11.75 -14.61 11.45
C ARG A 62 -13.20 -14.36 11.91
N GLU A 63 -14.12 -14.22 10.97
CA GLU A 63 -15.52 -13.86 11.24
C GLU A 63 -16.43 -15.06 11.50
N GLY A 64 -16.10 -16.23 10.93
CA GLY A 64 -16.89 -17.46 11.04
C GLY A 64 -16.33 -18.50 12.01
N GLY A 65 -15.17 -18.26 12.61
CA GLY A 65 -14.48 -19.25 13.44
C GLY A 65 -15.09 -19.46 14.83
N GLU A 66 -15.02 -20.70 15.31
CA GLU A 66 -15.34 -21.12 16.69
C GLU A 66 -14.48 -20.38 17.75
N PHE A 67 -13.39 -19.74 17.30
CA PHE A 67 -12.51 -18.87 18.08
C PHE A 67 -13.21 -17.61 18.62
N LEU A 68 -14.40 -17.24 18.12
CA LEU A 68 -15.12 -16.07 18.59
C LEU A 68 -15.74 -16.22 19.99
N ASP A 69 -15.93 -17.45 20.48
CA ASP A 69 -16.57 -17.73 21.77
C ASP A 69 -15.69 -18.54 22.75
N GLY A 70 -14.39 -18.66 22.46
CA GLY A 70 -13.43 -19.41 23.28
C GLY A 70 -12.53 -18.57 24.21
N PRO A 71 -11.66 -19.22 25.02
CA PRO A 71 -10.65 -18.54 25.83
C PRO A 71 -9.62 -17.73 25.01
N PHE A 72 -9.56 -17.98 23.69
CA PHE A 72 -8.75 -17.24 22.73
C PHE A 72 -9.58 -16.26 21.87
N LYS A 73 -10.70 -15.76 22.43
CA LYS A 73 -11.53 -14.77 21.73
C LYS A 73 -10.70 -13.54 21.34
N PRO A 74 -10.81 -13.07 20.08
CA PRO A 74 -10.11 -11.86 19.64
C PRO A 74 -10.43 -10.68 20.56
N GLY A 75 -9.38 -10.09 21.12
CA GLY A 75 -9.46 -8.87 21.92
C GLY A 75 -9.87 -7.66 21.09
N VAL A 76 -10.09 -6.52 21.75
CA VAL A 76 -10.50 -5.27 21.07
C VAL A 76 -9.46 -4.83 20.03
N MET A 77 -8.17 -5.06 20.30
CA MET A 77 -7.10 -4.72 19.38
C MET A 77 -7.04 -5.67 18.18
N GLU A 78 -7.10 -6.99 18.39
CA GLU A 78 -7.09 -7.97 17.29
C GLU A 78 -8.29 -7.81 16.37
N ARG A 79 -9.45 -7.37 16.87
CA ARG A 79 -10.60 -7.06 16.02
C ARG A 79 -10.37 -5.84 15.13
N ARG A 80 -9.63 -4.84 15.60
CA ARG A 80 -9.33 -3.61 14.85
C ARG A 80 -8.19 -3.80 13.87
N PHE A 81 -7.17 -4.54 14.27
CA PHE A 81 -5.97 -4.79 13.45
C PHE A 81 -6.06 -6.06 12.62
N GLY A 82 -7.04 -6.93 12.87
CA GLY A 82 -7.26 -8.17 12.13
C GLY A 82 -7.26 -7.98 10.62
N PRO A 83 -8.02 -7.02 10.05
CA PRO A 83 -8.01 -6.78 8.60
C PRO A 83 -6.63 -6.40 8.04
N LEU A 84 -5.84 -5.62 8.78
CA LEU A 84 -4.49 -5.24 8.38
C LEU A 84 -3.52 -6.43 8.46
N TYR A 85 -3.68 -7.26 9.49
CA TYR A 85 -2.89 -8.48 9.66
C TYR A 85 -3.20 -9.50 8.56
N ASP A 86 -4.48 -9.69 8.24
CA ASP A 86 -4.90 -10.56 7.15
C ASP A 86 -4.35 -10.09 5.80
N GLN A 87 -4.28 -8.78 5.57
CA GLN A 87 -3.69 -8.23 4.35
C GLN A 87 -2.20 -8.57 4.24
N ALA A 88 -1.44 -8.36 5.31
CA ALA A 88 -0.02 -8.71 5.34
C ALA A 88 0.22 -10.22 5.13
N ILE A 89 -0.61 -11.06 5.78
CA ILE A 89 -0.56 -12.52 5.57
C ILE A 89 -0.94 -12.88 4.14
N SER A 90 -1.96 -12.23 3.57
CA SER A 90 -2.43 -12.51 2.23
C SER A 90 -1.36 -12.24 1.17
N ASP A 91 -0.66 -11.12 1.31
CA ASP A 91 0.45 -10.73 0.44
C ASP A 91 1.63 -11.70 0.59
N GLU A 92 1.97 -12.08 1.82
CA GLU A 92 3.05 -13.03 2.11
C GLU A 92 2.74 -14.45 1.60
N ILE A 93 1.51 -14.94 1.78
CA ILE A 93 1.06 -16.23 1.26
C ILE A 93 1.22 -16.24 -0.25
N THR A 94 0.77 -15.17 -0.92
CA THR A 94 0.82 -15.08 -2.38
C THR A 94 2.24 -14.96 -2.92
N SER A 95 3.16 -14.38 -2.14
CA SER A 95 4.59 -14.28 -2.48
C SER A 95 5.38 -15.57 -2.24
N SER A 96 5.13 -16.24 -1.11
CA SER A 96 5.89 -17.44 -0.70
C SER A 96 5.41 -18.73 -1.39
N SER A 97 4.14 -18.78 -1.81
CA SER A 97 3.55 -19.96 -2.43
C SER A 97 3.46 -19.84 -3.96
N ASN A 98 3.82 -20.90 -4.67
CA ASN A 98 3.64 -20.97 -6.12
C ASN A 98 2.18 -21.24 -6.48
N PHE A 99 1.39 -20.16 -6.57
CA PHE A 99 -0.01 -20.25 -7.00
C PHE A 99 -0.10 -20.46 -8.52
N GLY A 100 -0.61 -21.62 -8.95
CA GLY A 100 -0.92 -21.87 -10.38
C GLY A 100 -1.93 -20.89 -10.97
N LEU A 101 -2.75 -20.25 -10.12
CA LEU A 101 -3.65 -19.16 -10.51
C LEU A 101 -2.89 -17.90 -10.94
N VAL A 102 -1.80 -17.53 -10.24
CA VAL A 102 -0.96 -16.39 -10.61
C VAL A 102 -0.39 -16.61 -12.00
N GLU A 103 0.16 -17.79 -12.27
CA GLU A 103 0.68 -18.16 -13.61
C GLU A 103 -0.39 -18.14 -14.70
N SER A 104 -1.62 -18.56 -14.37
CA SER A 104 -2.75 -18.51 -15.32
C SER A 104 -3.16 -17.08 -15.65
N ILE A 105 -3.15 -16.19 -14.65
CA ILE A 105 -3.45 -14.76 -14.81
C ILE A 105 -2.34 -14.06 -15.61
N ILE A 106 -1.08 -14.38 -15.34
CA ILE A 106 0.06 -13.86 -16.11
C ILE A 106 -0.09 -14.23 -17.58
N LYS A 107 -0.36 -15.51 -17.88
CA LYS A 107 -0.59 -15.96 -19.26
C LYS A 107 -1.76 -15.24 -19.93
N GLN A 108 -2.82 -14.95 -19.17
CA GLN A 108 -3.96 -14.20 -19.68
C GLN A 108 -3.57 -12.74 -19.98
N PHE A 109 -2.85 -12.08 -19.07
CA PHE A 109 -2.37 -10.70 -19.27
C PHE A 109 -1.35 -10.56 -20.39
N GLU A 110 -0.51 -11.58 -20.60
CA GLU A 110 0.40 -11.67 -21.75
C GLU A 110 -0.36 -11.88 -23.07
N ALA A 111 -1.37 -12.75 -23.08
CA ALA A 111 -2.20 -13.03 -24.25
C ALA A 111 -3.06 -11.82 -24.66
N ASP A 112 -3.56 -11.07 -23.69
CA ASP A 112 -4.40 -9.88 -23.91
C ASP A 112 -3.58 -8.64 -24.32
N GLY A 113 -2.25 -8.73 -24.40
CA GLY A 113 -1.39 -7.62 -24.82
C GLY A 113 -1.39 -6.44 -23.84
N VAL A 114 -1.89 -6.63 -22.61
CA VAL A 114 -1.86 -5.59 -21.57
C VAL A 114 -0.41 -5.25 -21.21
N GLY A 115 0.52 -6.19 -21.41
CA GLY A 115 1.97 -5.96 -21.33
C GLY A 115 2.56 -5.00 -22.37
N SER A 116 1.90 -4.75 -23.51
CA SER A 116 2.34 -3.75 -24.51
C SER A 116 1.65 -2.40 -24.40
N THR A 117 0.68 -2.24 -23.51
CA THR A 117 -0.03 -0.95 -23.30
C THR A 117 0.61 -0.12 -22.19
N ILE A 118 1.57 -0.68 -21.44
CA ILE A 118 2.50 0.11 -20.62
C ILE A 118 3.65 0.63 -21.51
N GLU A 119 3.35 1.08 -22.72
CA GLU A 119 4.25 1.97 -23.45
C GLU A 119 3.99 3.39 -22.94
N VAL A 120 4.94 3.82 -22.12
CA VAL A 120 5.28 5.18 -21.71
C VAL A 120 4.81 6.21 -22.75
N THR A 121 3.67 6.85 -22.51
CA THR A 121 3.41 8.16 -23.10
C THR A 121 4.11 9.16 -22.20
N ALA A 122 5.27 9.62 -22.66
CA ALA A 122 6.09 10.66 -22.05
C ALA A 122 5.37 12.00 -21.96
#